data_AF-D8FWL5-F1
#
_entry.id   AF-D8FWL5-F1
#
_cell.length_a   1.000
_cell.length_b   1.000
_cell.length_c   1.000
_cell.angle_alpha   90.00
_cell.angle_beta   90.00
_cell.angle_gamma   90.00
#
_symmetry.space_group_name_H-M   'P 1'
#
loop_
_entity.id
_entity.type
_entity.pdbx_description
1 polymer ?
#
loop_
_entity_poly.entity_id
_entity_poly.type
_entity_poly.pdbx_seq_one_letter_code
_entity_poly.pdbx_strand_id
1 'polypeptide(L)' 'MMIRKLVDSAFQTRCLSVASEGLLRQVMGFNSYHSEDLDAIAALCDAVNSGYIQREAQRQGEMRLLSRY' A
#
# COMPACT_ATOMS: atom_id res chain seq x y z
N MET A 1 7.70 6.98 11.80
CA MET A 1 8.58 5.78 11.66
C MET A 1 8.69 5.37 10.18
N MET A 2 9.41 4.30 9.83
CA MET A 2 9.68 3.90 8.42
C MET A 2 8.41 3.73 7.55
N ILE A 3 7.28 3.31 8.14
CA ILE A 3 5.97 3.21 7.47
C ILE A 3 5.50 4.57 6.96
N ARG A 4 5.54 5.60 7.81
CA ARG A 4 5.16 6.97 7.44
C ARG A 4 5.92 7.48 6.22
N LYS A 5 7.23 7.19 6.15
CA LYS A 5 8.06 7.55 4.99
C LYS A 5 7.65 6.81 3.71
N LEU A 6 7.27 5.53 3.82
CA LEU A 6 6.77 4.76 2.68
C LEU A 6 5.41 5.29 2.20
N VAL A 7 4.51 5.61 3.14
CA VAL A 7 3.22 6.22 2.86
C VAL A 7 3.41 7.57 2.18
N ASP A 8 4.18 8.48 2.80
CA ASP A 8 4.47 9.81 2.25
C ASP A 8 5.13 9.72 0.86
N SER A 9 6.05 8.78 0.65
CA SER A 9 6.66 8.54 -0.66
C SER A 9 5.63 8.09 -1.68
N ALA A 10 4.73 7.16 -1.33
CA ALA A 10 3.68 6.68 -2.24
C ALA A 10 2.66 7.77 -2.57
N PHE A 11 2.37 8.67 -1.62
CA PHE A 11 1.54 9.85 -1.85
C PHE A 11 2.23 10.90 -2.74
N GLN A 12 3.54 11.08 -2.59
CA GLN A 12 4.33 12.01 -3.42
C GLN A 12 4.50 11.51 -4.85
N THR A 13 4.85 10.24 -5.03
CA THR A 13 5.04 9.64 -6.37
C THR A 13 3.72 9.25 -7.03
N ARG A 14 2.63 9.21 -6.24
CA ARG A 14 1.33 8.61 -6.60
C ARG A 14 1.43 7.18 -7.10
N CYS A 15 2.50 6.50 -6.71
CA CYS A 15 2.79 5.14 -7.12
C CYS A 15 3.26 4.33 -5.91
N LEU A 16 2.62 3.19 -5.69
CA LEU A 16 3.06 2.20 -4.71
C LEU A 16 3.99 1.21 -5.40
N SER A 17 5.30 1.34 -5.16
CA SER A 17 6.29 0.41 -5.69
C SER A 17 6.20 -0.97 -5.05
N VAL A 18 6.64 -2.00 -5.78
CA VAL A 18 6.61 -3.40 -5.33
C VAL A 18 7.35 -3.58 -4.00
N ALA A 19 8.46 -2.86 -3.83
CA ALA A 19 9.25 -2.85 -2.59
C ALA A 19 8.45 -2.30 -1.40
N SER A 20 7.69 -1.22 -1.61
CA SER A 20 6.87 -0.57 -0.58
C SER A 20 5.69 -1.46 -0.16
N GLU A 21 5.06 -2.14 -1.12
CA GLU A 21 3.99 -3.12 -0.86
C GLU A 21 4.52 -4.33 -0.07
N GLY A 22 5.68 -4.87 -0.46
CA GLY A 22 6.32 -5.96 0.25
C GLY A 22 6.67 -5.60 1.70
N LEU A 23 7.18 -4.38 1.92
CA LEU A 23 7.46 -3.87 3.26
C LEU A 23 6.20 -3.68 4.10
N LEU A 24 5.13 -3.12 3.54
CA LEU A 24 3.85 -2.97 4.24
C LEU A 24 3.28 -4.34 4.64
N ARG A 25 3.31 -5.32 3.74
CA ARG A 25 2.83 -6.67 4.01
C ARG A 25 3.67 -7.37 5.08
N GLN A 26 4.98 -7.16 5.06
CA GLN A 26 5.87 -7.65 6.10
C GLN A 26 5.54 -6.99 7.44
N VAL A 27 5.41 -5.67 7.49
CA VAL A 27 5.12 -4.96 8.75
C VAL A 27 3.76 -5.35 9.33
N MET A 28 2.73 -5.54 8.49
CA MET A 28 1.44 -6.09 8.92
C MET A 28 1.59 -7.52 9.46
N GLY A 29 2.34 -8.38 8.76
CA GLY A 29 2.58 -9.77 9.20
C GLY A 29 3.39 -9.88 10.49
N PHE A 30 4.28 -8.93 10.75
CA PHE A 30 5.09 -8.87 11.96
C PHE A 30 4.43 -8.07 13.10
N ASN A 31 3.19 -7.56 12.91
CA ASN A 31 2.47 -6.71 13.87
C ASN A 31 3.34 -5.58 14.46
N SER A 32 4.33 -5.12 13.71
CA SER A 32 5.34 -4.15 14.17
C SER A 32 4.96 -2.72 13.79
N TYR A 33 3.66 -2.43 13.81
CA TYR A 33 3.10 -1.11 13.53
C TYR A 33 2.58 -0.48 14.83
N HIS A 34 2.76 0.83 14.97
CA HIS A 34 2.11 1.59 16.04
C HIS A 34 0.70 2.02 15.61
N SER A 35 -0.15 2.36 16.58
CA SER A 35 -1.50 2.87 16.31
C SER A 35 -1.49 4.13 15.42
N GLU A 36 -0.45 4.97 15.52
CA GLU A 36 -0.24 6.13 14.65
C GLU A 36 0.03 5.78 13.16
N ASP A 37 0.52 4.56 12.92
CA ASP A 37 0.78 4.07 11.57
C ASP A 37 -0.48 3.45 10.96
N LEU A 38 -1.45 2.99 11.77
CA LEU A 38 -2.71 2.45 11.28
C LEU A 38 -3.49 3.46 10.45
N ASP A 39 -3.55 4.72 10.90
CA ASP A 39 -4.22 5.79 10.15
C ASP A 39 -3.52 6.05 8.81
N ALA A 40 -2.18 5.98 8.78
CA ALA A 40 -1.40 6.17 7.57
C ALA A 40 -1.58 5.00 6.58
N ILE A 41 -1.65 3.78 7.09
CA ILE A 41 -1.92 2.57 6.30
C ILE A 41 -3.35 2.60 5.76
N ALA A 42 -4.33 2.99 6.56
CA ALA A 42 -5.72 3.13 6.14
C ALA A 42 -5.86 4.16 5.01
N ALA A 43 -5.27 5.35 5.19
CA ALA A 43 -5.26 6.39 4.17
C ALA A 43 -4.57 5.93 2.87
N LEU A 44 -3.48 5.17 2.97
CA LEU A 44 -2.80 4.59 1.82
C LEU A 44 -3.68 3.57 1.09
N CYS A 45 -4.34 2.67 1.83
CA CYS A 45 -5.26 1.69 1.26
C CYS A 45 -6.44 2.36 0.55
N ASP A 46 -7.03 3.40 1.14
CA ASP A 46 -8.11 4.18 0.52
C ASP A 46 -7.64 4.91 -0.74
N ALA A 47 -6.43 5.49 -0.72
CA ALA A 47 -5.84 6.13 -1.88
C ALA A 47 -5.54 5.14 -3.02
N VAL A 48 -5.15 3.91 -2.71
CA VAL A 48 -4.97 2.84 -3.69
C VAL A 48 -6.32 2.36 -4.24
N ASN A 49 -7.32 2.16 -3.37
CA ASN A 49 -8.65 1.69 -3.77
C ASN A 49 -9.43 2.73 -4.60
N SER A 50 -9.26 4.02 -4.30
CA SER A 50 -9.82 5.13 -5.08
C SER A 50 -9.09 5.36 -6.41
N GLY A 51 -7.96 4.68 -6.64
CA GLY A 51 -7.12 4.87 -7.83
C GLY A 51 -6.28 6.14 -7.81
N TYR A 52 -6.22 6.84 -6.67
CA TYR A 52 -5.33 8.01 -6.48
C TYR A 52 -3.85 7.61 -6.46
N ILE A 53 -3.54 6.42 -5.94
CA ILE A 53 -2.22 5.80 -6.00
C ILE A 53 -2.28 4.57 -6.93
N GLN A 54 -1.44 4.55 -7.95
CA GLN A 54 -1.30 3.38 -8.82
C GLN A 54 -0.34 2.37 -8.23
N ARG A 55 -0.68 1.09 -8.26
CA ARG A 55 0.28 0.04 -7.89
C ARG A 55 1.24 -0.16 -9.05
N GLU A 56 2.54 -0.12 -8.78
CA GLU A 56 3.59 -0.37 -9.77
C GLU A 56 3.48 -1.81 -10.33
N ALA A 57 3.07 -2.76 -9.49
CA ALA A 57 2.81 -4.15 -9.89
C ALA A 57 1.58 -4.34 -10.80
N GLN A 58 0.72 -3.33 -10.98
CA GLN A 58 -0.50 -3.47 -11.79
C GLN A 58 -0.22 -3.73 -13.28
N ARG A 59 1.05 -3.67 -13.73
CA ARG A 59 1.41 -3.90 -15.14
C ARG A 59 1.87 -5.32 -15.50
N GLN A 60 1.84 -6.31 -14.62
CA GLN A 60 2.16 -7.68 -15.00
C GLN A 60 1.25 -8.71 -14.32
N GLY A 61 0.02 -8.82 -14.82
CA GLY A 61 -0.86 -9.95 -14.53
C GLY A 61 -2.00 -9.62 -13.57
N GLU A 62 -3.19 -9.41 -14.13
CA GLU A 62 -4.45 -9.87 -13.54
C GLU A 62 -4.78 -9.40 -12.11
N MET A 63 -5.32 -8.18 -12.00
CA MET A 63 -6.40 -7.94 -11.03
C MET A 63 -7.72 -8.49 -11.61
N ARG A 64 -7.76 -9.81 -11.81
CA ARG A 64 -8.90 -10.58 -12.33
C ARG A 64 -9.43 -11.56 -11.28
N LEU A 65 -9.40 -11.17 -10.00
CA LEU A 65 -9.79 -12.04 -8.89
C LEU A 65 -10.76 -11.42 -7.87
N LEU A 66 -11.63 -10.48 -8.30
CA LEU A 66 -12.81 -10.11 -7.52
C LEU A 66 -14.07 -9.95 -8.39
N SER A 67 -14.23 -10.84 -9.36
CA SER A 67 -15.52 -11.12 -10.00
C SER A 67 -15.76 -12.62 -9.98
N ARG A 68 -16.62 -13.07 -9.06
CA ARG A 68 -17.03 -14.47 -8.77
C ARG A 68 -15.93 -15.28 -8.04
N TYR A 69 -16.12 -15.81 -6.83
CA TYR A 69 -17.27 -16.42 -6.17
C TYR A 69 -17.27 -16.06 -4.68
#